data_AF-A0A284RGQ5-F1
#
_entry.id   AF-A0A284RGQ5-F1
#
_cell.length_a   1.000
_cell.length_b   1.000
_cell.length_c   1.000
_cell.angle_alpha   90.00
_cell.angle_beta   90.00
_cell.angle_gamma   90.00
#
_symmetry.space_group_name_H-M   'P 1'
#
loop_
_entity.id
_entity.type
_entity.pdbx_description
1 polymer ?
#
loop_
_entity_poly.entity_id
_entity_poly.type
_entity_poly.pdbx_seq_one_letter_code
_entity_poly.pdbx_strand_id
1 'polypeptide(L)'
;MLLCSFLVFAIFCFASARADFEDAQVVLDLSTANSTQSAPHWVVYADQYQSGVTGPPAASSLEGYNVFILSFLLTEGAWDKAYEWTTLTADERTAIKADYAAAGIKLLVSVFGSTDVPTTSGANPNATAATMAAWVIEYGLDGIDVDYEDFAAMNSGTAEEWLISFTTALRVSLPKDKYIVTHAPVAPWFTPNSYVGGGYTKINQEVGDLINWYNIQFYNQGSTEYADCDGLLATSSNTWPETAMFEIANNGVDLSKLVIGKPATASDATNGYMNASMLATCLETAKKSGWAGGAMAWQYPNADASWISTSPQYHFEVEMLHWMHSGRGRSMRRSLNDVHFDLLESHIFPLLSPLDLVCLGKADKAKKAAVELFFASQLKKLLSRYFTEEEANKFRLLQAEFGVLISGSSGVQFFECVRYPDSDLDLYVEHKHCHAVGQFLLTAGYTFIPHEKQKGGFYTVVSRVSKAVRLRDENPSLTGYHCRGIADVYDFSRNGIQVQLITSNKSPMEVILSFHSTTPMNTISHSHAYSLFPKATFDQKRALIITTSGSGQEVGRGKYRDRGWKLFEYPPAFEVTDSESEFQAG
;
A
#
# COMPACT_ATOMS: atom_id res chain seq x y z
N MET A 1 -33.78 4.84 17.37
CA MET A 1 -34.43 6.13 17.11
C MET A 1 -33.76 7.15 18.01
N LEU A 2 -32.90 8.01 17.44
CA LEU A 2 -32.29 9.25 17.98
C LEU A 2 -30.96 9.48 17.24
N LEU A 3 -31.05 10.07 16.05
CA LEU A 3 -30.01 10.93 15.50
C LEU A 3 -30.34 12.34 16.00
N CYS A 4 -29.64 12.82 17.02
CA CYS A 4 -29.65 14.23 17.41
C CYS A 4 -28.19 14.69 17.53
N SER A 5 -27.88 15.71 16.73
CA SER A 5 -26.71 16.59 16.70
C SER A 5 -25.55 16.29 17.65
N PHE A 6 -24.71 15.31 17.32
CA PHE A 6 -23.30 15.44 17.67
C PHE A 6 -22.68 16.42 16.68
N LEU A 7 -22.19 17.58 17.14
CA LEU A 7 -21.12 18.27 16.42
C LEU A 7 -19.86 17.39 16.51
N VAL A 8 -19.83 16.31 15.73
CA VAL A 8 -18.59 15.59 15.46
C VAL A 8 -17.75 16.51 14.60
N PHE A 9 -16.80 17.23 15.20
CA PHE A 9 -15.77 17.89 14.44
C PHE A 9 -14.83 16.82 13.88
N ALA A 10 -15.02 16.48 12.60
CA ALA A 10 -13.98 15.88 11.79
C ALA A 10 -12.91 16.96 11.59
N ILE A 11 -11.75 16.80 12.25
CA ILE A 11 -10.75 17.87 12.29
C ILE A 11 -9.84 17.81 11.05
N PHE A 12 -9.58 16.64 10.44
CA PHE A 12 -8.80 16.53 9.18
C PHE A 12 -9.15 15.30 8.36
N CYS A 13 -8.96 15.40 7.03
CA CYS A 13 -8.85 14.31 6.07
C CYS A 13 -7.38 14.20 5.65
N PHE A 14 -6.63 13.24 6.15
CA PHE A 14 -5.54 12.60 5.42
C PHE A 14 -6.23 11.89 4.23
N ALA A 15 -6.24 12.55 3.07
CA ALA A 15 -7.14 12.22 1.96
C ALA A 15 -7.19 10.72 1.62
N SER A 16 -8.40 10.17 1.61
CA SER A 16 -8.81 9.11 0.69
C SER A 16 -10.17 9.55 0.15
N ALA A 17 -10.21 9.87 -1.14
CA ALA A 17 -11.43 10.27 -1.83
C ALA A 17 -12.39 9.08 -1.88
N ARG A 18 -13.58 9.22 -1.27
CA ARG A 18 -14.72 8.36 -1.55
C ARG A 18 -15.64 9.13 -2.48
N ALA A 19 -15.70 8.72 -3.75
CA ALA A 19 -16.71 9.18 -4.69
C ALA A 19 -18.00 8.38 -4.46
N ASP A 20 -19.12 9.10 -4.56
CA ASP A 20 -20.47 8.63 -4.21
C ASP A 20 -20.92 7.41 -5.02
N PHE A 21 -21.57 6.48 -4.32
CA PHE A 21 -22.39 5.41 -4.86
C PHE A 21 -23.75 5.98 -5.22
N GLU A 22 -24.20 5.88 -6.47
CA GLU A 22 -25.60 5.58 -6.80
C GLU A 22 -25.77 5.10 -8.25
N ASP A 23 -26.66 4.11 -8.39
CA ASP A 23 -27.20 3.44 -9.57
C ASP A 23 -26.36 2.44 -10.36
N ALA A 24 -26.38 1.22 -9.85
CA ALA A 24 -26.29 0.00 -10.64
C ALA A 24 -27.59 -0.21 -11.45
N GLN A 25 -27.47 -0.27 -12.77
CA GLN A 25 -28.33 -1.12 -13.59
C GLN A 25 -27.48 -2.10 -14.40
N VAL A 26 -27.79 -3.36 -14.16
CA VAL A 26 -27.21 -4.56 -14.76
C VAL A 26 -27.47 -4.57 -16.27
N VAL A 27 -26.41 -4.51 -17.07
CA VAL A 27 -26.36 -5.09 -18.41
C VAL A 27 -25.06 -5.88 -18.50
N LEU A 28 -25.19 -7.20 -18.59
CA LEU A 28 -24.11 -8.09 -18.98
C LEU A 28 -23.64 -7.70 -20.40
N ASP A 29 -22.47 -7.07 -20.50
CA ASP A 29 -21.79 -6.90 -21.79
C ASP A 29 -20.45 -7.65 -21.75
N LEU A 30 -20.41 -8.77 -22.49
CA LEU A 30 -19.26 -9.65 -22.67
C LEU A 30 -18.24 -9.08 -23.68
N SER A 31 -18.07 -7.74 -23.79
CA SER A 31 -17.35 -7.19 -24.95
C SER A 31 -16.53 -5.91 -24.79
N THR A 32 -15.83 -5.68 -23.67
CA THR A 32 -14.78 -4.63 -23.63
C THR A 32 -13.49 -5.07 -22.95
N ALA A 33 -12.78 -6.03 -23.55
CA ALA A 33 -11.34 -6.20 -23.32
C ALA A 33 -10.62 -5.02 -24.00
N ASN A 34 -10.56 -3.87 -23.31
CA ASN A 34 -9.78 -2.73 -23.76
C ASN A 34 -8.31 -2.97 -23.37
N SER A 35 -7.42 -3.08 -24.37
CA SER A 35 -6.00 -3.43 -24.20
C SER A 35 -5.12 -2.24 -23.77
N THR A 36 -5.66 -1.02 -23.81
CA THR A 36 -4.89 0.20 -23.55
C THR A 36 -4.75 0.42 -22.05
N GLN A 37 -3.85 -0.31 -21.41
CA GLN A 37 -3.30 0.13 -20.14
C GLN A 37 -2.23 1.17 -20.44
N SER A 38 -2.48 2.43 -20.09
CA SER A 38 -1.45 3.46 -20.17
C SER A 38 -0.40 3.21 -19.09
N ALA A 39 0.86 3.48 -19.40
CA ALA A 39 1.92 3.53 -18.40
C ALA A 39 1.53 4.49 -17.23
N PRO A 40 1.99 4.23 -16.00
CA PRO A 40 2.99 3.23 -15.62
C PRO A 40 2.45 1.80 -15.54
N HIS A 41 3.33 0.84 -15.83
CA HIS A 41 3.08 -0.58 -15.70
C HIS A 41 3.76 -1.10 -14.43
N TRP A 42 2.95 -1.63 -13.51
CA TRP A 42 3.39 -2.24 -12.27
C TRP A 42 3.12 -3.73 -12.37
N VAL A 43 4.19 -4.46 -12.65
CA VAL A 43 4.14 -5.85 -13.09
C VAL A 43 4.72 -6.74 -12.00
N VAL A 44 4.10 -7.88 -11.75
CA VAL A 44 4.69 -8.94 -10.92
C VAL A 44 4.47 -10.30 -11.54
N TYR A 45 5.53 -11.10 -11.55
CA TYR A 45 5.51 -12.51 -11.94
C TYR A 45 5.30 -13.39 -10.72
N ALA A 46 4.73 -14.57 -10.91
CA ALA A 46 4.66 -15.58 -9.87
C ALA A 46 5.01 -16.96 -10.43
N ASP A 47 6.09 -17.52 -9.91
CA ASP A 47 6.60 -18.87 -10.18
C ASP A 47 6.75 -19.67 -8.88
N GLN A 48 7.07 -19.00 -7.77
CA GLN A 48 7.25 -19.64 -6.47
C GLN A 48 5.95 -20.32 -5.99
N TYR A 49 6.07 -21.62 -5.69
CA TYR A 49 4.99 -22.42 -5.11
C TYR A 49 4.50 -21.82 -3.78
N GLN A 50 3.18 -21.82 -3.59
CA GLN A 50 2.52 -21.30 -2.40
C GLN A 50 1.56 -22.32 -1.84
N SER A 51 1.77 -22.70 -0.58
CA SER A 51 0.92 -23.69 0.08
C SER A 51 -0.51 -23.16 0.22
N GLY A 52 -1.49 -23.91 -0.29
CA GLY A 52 -2.91 -23.59 -0.16
C GLY A 52 -3.42 -22.53 -1.14
N VAL A 53 -2.61 -22.11 -2.13
CA VAL A 53 -3.01 -21.21 -3.20
C VAL A 53 -2.90 -21.96 -4.53
N THR A 54 -3.96 -21.96 -5.33
CA THR A 54 -3.98 -22.51 -6.68
C THR A 54 -4.27 -21.39 -7.67
N GLY A 55 -3.35 -21.17 -8.61
CA GLY A 55 -3.39 -20.11 -9.59
C GLY A 55 -2.86 -18.79 -9.01
N PRO A 56 -3.36 -17.64 -9.52
CA PRO A 56 -2.97 -16.33 -9.04
C PRO A 56 -3.52 -16.07 -7.62
N PRO A 57 -2.86 -15.23 -6.81
CA PRO A 57 -3.33 -14.93 -5.45
C PRO A 57 -4.59 -14.05 -5.47
N ALA A 58 -5.16 -13.77 -4.30
CA ALA A 58 -6.26 -12.82 -4.18
C ALA A 58 -5.82 -11.43 -4.68
N ALA A 59 -6.68 -10.73 -5.44
CA ALA A 59 -6.35 -9.40 -5.98
C ALA A 59 -5.92 -8.39 -4.90
N SER A 60 -6.44 -8.53 -3.67
CA SER A 60 -6.08 -7.69 -2.53
C SER A 60 -4.61 -7.82 -2.11
N SER A 61 -3.94 -8.96 -2.34
CA SER A 61 -2.51 -9.11 -2.03
C SER A 61 -1.60 -8.49 -3.10
N LEU A 62 -2.20 -7.95 -4.16
CA LEU A 62 -1.53 -7.29 -5.28
C LEU A 62 -1.85 -5.80 -5.36
N GLU A 63 -2.39 -5.20 -4.29
CA GLU A 63 -2.64 -3.75 -4.24
C GLU A 63 -1.36 -2.99 -4.59
N GLY A 64 -1.45 -2.09 -5.59
CA GLY A 64 -0.30 -1.38 -6.15
C GLY A 64 0.14 -1.90 -7.51
N TYR A 65 -0.09 -3.18 -7.82
CA TYR A 65 0.14 -3.75 -9.14
C TYR A 65 -1.04 -3.50 -10.07
N ASN A 66 -0.76 -3.43 -11.36
CA ASN A 66 -1.78 -3.35 -12.40
C ASN A 66 -1.60 -4.42 -13.49
N VAL A 67 -0.58 -5.27 -13.38
CA VAL A 67 -0.34 -6.45 -14.21
C VAL A 67 0.19 -7.59 -13.33
N PHE A 68 -0.41 -8.76 -13.45
CA PHE A 68 0.07 -10.02 -12.86
C PHE A 68 0.33 -11.04 -13.97
N ILE A 69 1.47 -11.72 -13.91
CA ILE A 69 1.92 -12.63 -14.97
C ILE A 69 2.10 -14.04 -14.40
N LEU A 70 1.37 -15.00 -14.97
CA LEU A 70 1.46 -16.42 -14.64
C LEU A 70 2.69 -17.05 -15.32
N SER A 71 3.59 -17.63 -14.55
CA SER A 71 4.67 -18.50 -15.04
C SER A 71 4.20 -19.96 -15.11
N PHE A 72 4.50 -20.79 -16.10
CA PHE A 72 4.94 -20.49 -17.45
C PHE A 72 4.17 -21.35 -18.46
N LEU A 73 3.99 -20.84 -19.68
CA LEU A 73 3.55 -21.64 -20.82
C LEU A 73 4.76 -21.98 -21.70
N LEU A 74 5.23 -23.22 -21.59
CA LEU A 74 6.37 -23.74 -22.35
C LEU A 74 5.91 -24.32 -23.71
N THR A 75 6.86 -24.61 -24.59
CA THR A 75 6.64 -25.31 -25.86
C THR A 75 6.01 -26.70 -25.64
N GLU A 76 6.27 -27.34 -24.50
CA GLU A 76 5.69 -28.64 -24.12
C GLU A 76 4.29 -28.52 -23.47
N GLY A 77 3.88 -27.34 -23.01
CA GLY A 77 2.59 -27.12 -22.35
C GLY A 77 2.65 -26.15 -21.17
N ALA A 78 1.57 -26.06 -20.41
CA ALA A 78 1.48 -25.20 -19.23
C ALA A 78 2.16 -25.85 -18.01
N TRP A 79 2.95 -25.05 -17.29
CA TRP A 79 3.68 -25.41 -16.07
C TRP A 79 3.41 -24.39 -14.96
N ASP A 80 3.77 -24.74 -13.73
CA ASP A 80 3.71 -23.87 -12.55
C ASP A 80 2.35 -23.15 -12.39
N LYS A 81 2.33 -21.83 -12.28
CA LYS A 81 1.09 -21.03 -12.19
C LYS A 81 0.21 -21.11 -13.44
N ALA A 82 0.78 -21.26 -14.62
CA ALA A 82 -0.02 -21.49 -15.83
C ALA A 82 -0.72 -22.86 -15.77
N TYR A 83 -0.05 -23.90 -15.26
CA TYR A 83 -0.67 -25.21 -15.03
C TYR A 83 -1.77 -25.13 -13.97
N GLU A 84 -1.49 -24.50 -12.82
CA GLU A 84 -2.49 -24.31 -11.77
C GLU A 84 -3.75 -23.61 -12.31
N TRP A 85 -3.61 -22.60 -13.17
CA TRP A 85 -4.74 -21.92 -13.84
C TRP A 85 -5.63 -22.87 -14.66
N THR A 86 -5.03 -23.89 -15.27
CA THR A 86 -5.80 -24.91 -16.01
C THR A 86 -6.62 -25.82 -15.10
N THR A 87 -6.19 -26.02 -13.85
CA THR A 87 -6.86 -26.91 -12.90
C THR A 87 -8.11 -26.30 -12.26
N LEU A 88 -8.25 -24.97 -12.32
CA LEU A 88 -9.45 -24.28 -11.87
C LEU A 88 -10.64 -24.59 -12.79
N THR A 89 -11.84 -24.49 -12.25
CA THR A 89 -13.07 -24.55 -13.05
C THR A 89 -13.26 -23.25 -13.85
N ALA A 90 -14.12 -23.29 -14.87
CA ALA A 90 -14.44 -22.09 -15.66
C ALA A 90 -15.07 -20.98 -14.80
N ASP A 91 -15.90 -21.35 -13.81
CA ASP A 91 -16.55 -20.40 -12.90
C ASP A 91 -15.52 -19.75 -11.95
N GLU A 92 -14.57 -20.53 -11.41
CA GLU A 92 -13.48 -19.99 -10.58
C GLU A 92 -12.60 -19.03 -11.36
N ARG A 93 -12.20 -19.38 -12.59
CA ARG A 93 -11.45 -18.47 -13.47
C ARG A 93 -12.23 -17.18 -13.74
N THR A 94 -13.54 -17.29 -14.01
CA THR A 94 -14.41 -16.14 -14.25
C THR A 94 -14.49 -15.22 -13.03
N ALA A 95 -14.63 -15.79 -11.82
CA ALA A 95 -14.65 -15.03 -10.58
C ALA A 95 -13.32 -14.31 -10.33
N ILE A 96 -12.18 -15.00 -10.47
CA ILE A 96 -10.85 -14.40 -10.31
C ILE A 96 -10.63 -13.28 -11.33
N LYS A 97 -11.01 -13.49 -12.61
CA LYS A 97 -10.93 -12.46 -13.65
C LYS A 97 -11.77 -11.24 -13.31
N ALA A 98 -12.96 -11.42 -12.74
CA ALA A 98 -13.81 -10.32 -12.29
C ALA A 98 -13.18 -9.54 -11.14
N ASP A 99 -12.59 -10.23 -10.15
CA ASP A 99 -11.90 -9.61 -9.02
C ASP A 99 -10.67 -8.81 -9.48
N TYR A 100 -9.87 -9.37 -10.39
CA TYR A 100 -8.71 -8.71 -10.98
C TYR A 100 -9.12 -7.48 -11.80
N ALA A 101 -10.16 -7.61 -12.63
CA ALA A 101 -10.70 -6.49 -13.39
C ALA A 101 -11.22 -5.37 -12.47
N ALA A 102 -11.91 -5.72 -11.38
CA ALA A 102 -12.38 -4.76 -10.38
C ALA A 102 -11.23 -4.05 -9.65
N ALA A 103 -10.10 -4.74 -9.44
CA ALA A 103 -8.88 -4.18 -8.90
C ALA A 103 -8.02 -3.42 -9.94
N GLY A 104 -8.40 -3.41 -11.22
CA GLY A 104 -7.64 -2.77 -12.30
C GLY A 104 -6.38 -3.56 -12.71
N ILE A 105 -6.31 -4.85 -12.41
CA ILE A 105 -5.18 -5.74 -12.70
C ILE A 105 -5.44 -6.53 -13.98
N LYS A 106 -4.48 -6.53 -14.90
CA LYS A 106 -4.47 -7.39 -16.07
C LYS A 106 -3.75 -8.71 -15.76
N LEU A 107 -4.34 -9.83 -16.18
CA LEU A 107 -3.78 -11.17 -15.97
C LEU A 107 -3.21 -11.71 -17.28
N LEU A 108 -1.90 -11.88 -17.33
CA LEU A 108 -1.14 -12.41 -18.48
C LEU A 108 -0.53 -13.77 -18.14
N VAL A 109 0.01 -14.45 -19.15
CA VAL A 109 0.89 -15.61 -19.01
C VAL A 109 2.27 -15.29 -19.59
N SER A 110 3.33 -15.71 -18.92
CA SER A 110 4.69 -15.68 -19.45
C SER A 110 4.96 -16.97 -20.22
N VAL A 111 5.50 -16.85 -21.43
CA VAL A 111 5.95 -17.99 -22.23
C VAL A 111 7.46 -18.18 -22.15
N PHE A 112 7.88 -19.44 -22.20
CA PHE A 112 9.28 -19.88 -22.09
C PHE A 112 9.88 -19.74 -20.68
N GLY A 113 10.73 -18.75 -20.42
CA GLY A 113 11.60 -18.68 -19.26
C GLY A 113 12.86 -19.54 -19.40
N SER A 114 13.69 -19.54 -18.35
CA SER A 114 15.05 -20.12 -18.35
C SER A 114 15.19 -21.60 -18.75
N THR A 115 14.10 -22.39 -18.77
CA THR A 115 14.14 -23.84 -19.04
C THR A 115 13.72 -24.21 -20.47
N ASP A 116 13.23 -23.25 -21.26
CA ASP A 116 12.70 -23.52 -22.61
C ASP A 116 13.45 -22.68 -23.65
N VAL A 117 14.08 -23.37 -24.59
CA VAL A 117 15.00 -22.79 -25.59
C VAL A 117 14.46 -23.02 -27.01
N PRO A 118 13.37 -22.31 -27.39
CA PRO A 118 12.56 -22.70 -28.54
C PRO A 118 13.30 -22.62 -29.88
N THR A 119 14.25 -21.70 -30.04
CA THR A 119 14.99 -21.56 -31.30
C THR A 119 16.05 -22.66 -31.44
N THR A 120 16.83 -22.90 -30.40
CA THR A 120 17.85 -23.95 -30.32
C THR A 120 17.22 -25.34 -30.44
N SER A 121 16.03 -25.53 -29.85
CA SER A 121 15.25 -26.78 -29.98
C SER A 121 14.56 -26.95 -31.34
N GLY A 122 14.66 -25.97 -32.25
CA GLY A 122 14.11 -26.05 -33.60
C GLY A 122 12.59 -25.87 -33.68
N ALA A 123 11.96 -25.25 -32.68
CA ALA A 123 10.54 -24.94 -32.70
C ALA A 123 10.23 -23.93 -33.82
N ASN A 124 9.12 -24.13 -34.55
CA ASN A 124 8.70 -23.19 -35.57
C ASN A 124 8.00 -21.97 -34.93
N PRO A 125 8.46 -20.73 -35.19
CA PRO A 125 7.94 -19.56 -34.49
C PRO A 125 6.44 -19.32 -34.75
N ASN A 126 5.96 -19.56 -35.97
CA ASN A 126 4.55 -19.33 -36.31
C ASN A 126 3.63 -20.38 -35.67
N ALA A 127 4.04 -21.64 -35.69
CA ALA A 127 3.28 -22.72 -35.04
C ALA A 127 3.25 -22.54 -33.52
N THR A 128 4.39 -22.21 -32.91
CA THR A 128 4.47 -21.93 -31.48
C THR A 128 3.60 -20.73 -31.09
N ALA A 129 3.65 -19.63 -31.85
CA ALA A 129 2.80 -18.47 -31.62
C ALA A 129 1.30 -18.80 -31.72
N ALA A 130 0.90 -19.61 -32.71
CA ALA A 130 -0.49 -20.04 -32.86
C ALA A 130 -0.96 -20.86 -31.66
N THR A 131 -0.15 -21.83 -31.20
CA THR A 131 -0.45 -22.64 -30.01
C THR A 131 -0.58 -21.79 -28.76
N MET A 132 0.37 -20.89 -28.51
CA MET A 132 0.37 -20.05 -27.32
C MET A 132 -0.78 -19.03 -27.33
N ALA A 133 -1.07 -18.42 -28.47
CA ALA A 133 -2.21 -17.53 -28.62
C ALA A 133 -3.55 -18.26 -28.42
N ALA A 134 -3.67 -19.49 -28.92
CA ALA A 134 -4.88 -20.30 -28.69
C ALA A 134 -5.09 -20.56 -27.19
N TRP A 135 -4.02 -20.86 -26.45
CA TRP A 135 -4.08 -21.06 -25.00
C TRP A 135 -4.52 -19.78 -24.25
N VAL A 136 -3.96 -18.61 -24.61
CA VAL A 136 -4.34 -17.31 -24.05
C VAL A 136 -5.85 -17.05 -24.23
N ILE A 137 -6.38 -17.34 -25.43
CA ILE A 137 -7.79 -17.17 -25.76
C ILE A 137 -8.66 -18.18 -25.00
N GLU A 138 -8.28 -19.46 -25.00
CA GLU A 138 -9.01 -20.54 -24.33
C GLU A 138 -9.16 -20.29 -22.83
N TYR A 139 -8.09 -19.81 -22.18
CA TYR A 139 -8.05 -19.58 -20.74
C TYR A 139 -8.40 -18.15 -20.32
N GLY A 140 -8.86 -17.31 -21.25
CA GLY A 140 -9.45 -15.99 -20.95
C GLY A 140 -8.47 -14.96 -20.39
N LEU A 141 -7.19 -15.04 -20.77
CA LEU A 141 -6.17 -14.09 -20.30
C LEU A 141 -6.19 -12.76 -21.09
N ASP A 142 -5.67 -11.71 -20.47
CA ASP A 142 -5.63 -10.36 -21.08
C ASP A 142 -4.44 -10.19 -22.04
N GLY A 143 -3.53 -11.16 -22.09
CA GLY A 143 -2.35 -11.09 -22.93
C GLY A 143 -1.29 -12.14 -22.62
N ILE A 144 -0.11 -11.90 -23.17
CA ILE A 144 1.04 -12.79 -23.12
C ILE A 144 2.33 -11.97 -22.96
N ASP A 145 3.25 -12.49 -22.16
CA ASP A 145 4.62 -11.98 -22.00
C ASP A 145 5.62 -12.97 -22.58
N VAL A 146 6.57 -12.47 -23.36
CA VAL A 146 7.60 -13.28 -24.03
C VAL A 146 8.90 -13.20 -23.24
N ASP A 147 9.08 -14.16 -22.33
CA ASP A 147 10.28 -14.32 -21.50
C ASP A 147 11.26 -15.29 -22.17
N TYR A 148 11.76 -14.87 -23.34
CA TYR A 148 12.67 -15.67 -24.14
C TYR A 148 14.07 -15.68 -23.52
N GLU A 149 14.60 -16.85 -23.16
CA GLU A 149 15.93 -17.01 -22.54
C GLU A 149 16.87 -17.98 -23.32
N ASP A 150 16.72 -18.07 -24.64
CA ASP A 150 17.61 -18.89 -25.48
C ASP A 150 18.90 -18.14 -25.83
N PHE A 151 19.81 -18.08 -24.86
CA PHE A 151 21.10 -17.38 -24.98
C PHE A 151 21.98 -17.92 -26.12
N ALA A 152 21.89 -19.22 -26.44
CA ALA A 152 22.66 -19.82 -27.53
C ALA A 152 22.20 -19.31 -28.90
N ALA A 153 20.88 -19.23 -29.10
CA ALA A 153 20.30 -18.64 -30.29
C ALA A 153 20.61 -17.14 -30.41
N MET A 154 20.53 -16.38 -29.31
CA MET A 154 20.86 -14.94 -29.32
C MET A 154 22.33 -14.70 -29.66
N ASN A 155 23.26 -15.48 -29.09
CA ASN A 155 24.69 -15.36 -29.37
C ASN A 155 25.05 -15.77 -30.81
N SER A 156 24.28 -16.69 -31.41
CA SER A 156 24.49 -17.12 -32.81
C SER A 156 23.78 -16.24 -33.85
N GLY A 157 22.93 -15.30 -33.41
CA GLY A 157 22.16 -14.41 -34.28
C GLY A 157 20.93 -15.05 -34.94
N THR A 158 20.45 -16.18 -34.40
CA THR A 158 19.25 -16.87 -34.91
C THR A 158 17.98 -16.52 -34.13
N ALA A 159 18.12 -15.96 -32.92
CA ALA A 159 16.99 -15.56 -32.08
C ALA A 159 16.16 -14.43 -32.68
N GLU A 160 16.80 -13.46 -33.33
CA GLU A 160 16.14 -12.23 -33.78
C GLU A 160 15.10 -12.51 -34.86
N GLU A 161 15.43 -13.29 -35.90
CA GLU A 161 14.47 -13.68 -36.94
C GLU A 161 13.33 -14.53 -36.37
N TRP A 162 13.66 -15.40 -35.42
CA TRP A 162 12.68 -16.24 -34.74
C TRP A 162 11.68 -15.38 -33.94
N LEU A 163 12.18 -14.45 -33.11
CA LEU A 163 11.35 -13.56 -32.28
C LEU A 163 10.52 -12.59 -33.13
N ILE A 164 11.07 -12.06 -34.22
CA ILE A 164 10.33 -11.22 -35.18
C ILE A 164 9.14 -12.00 -35.76
N SER A 165 9.40 -13.23 -36.22
CA SER A 165 8.36 -14.10 -36.79
C SER A 165 7.31 -14.47 -35.75
N PHE A 166 7.75 -14.87 -34.56
CA PHE A 166 6.88 -15.25 -33.44
C PHE A 166 5.99 -14.09 -32.99
N THR A 167 6.55 -12.89 -32.80
CA THR A 167 5.79 -11.69 -32.39
C THR A 167 4.77 -11.29 -33.44
N THR A 168 5.17 -11.33 -34.72
CA THR A 168 4.26 -11.03 -35.83
C THR A 168 3.10 -12.04 -35.88
N ALA A 169 3.40 -13.33 -35.72
CA ALA A 169 2.39 -14.39 -35.71
C ALA A 169 1.46 -14.31 -34.48
N LEU A 170 1.99 -13.96 -33.30
CA LEU A 170 1.17 -13.73 -32.11
C LEU A 170 0.12 -12.66 -32.39
N ARG A 171 0.48 -11.56 -33.06
CA ARG A 171 -0.45 -10.46 -33.36
C ARG A 171 -1.56 -10.79 -34.35
N VAL A 172 -1.39 -11.85 -35.15
CA VAL A 172 -2.48 -12.34 -36.01
C VAL A 172 -3.65 -12.86 -35.15
N SER A 173 -3.33 -13.55 -34.06
CA SER A 173 -4.33 -14.15 -33.16
C SER A 173 -4.67 -13.26 -31.95
N LEU A 174 -3.72 -12.42 -31.51
CA LEU A 174 -3.82 -11.53 -30.35
C LEU A 174 -3.68 -10.06 -30.81
N PRO A 175 -4.71 -9.50 -31.46
CA PRO A 175 -4.65 -8.16 -32.03
C PRO A 175 -4.45 -7.08 -30.95
N LYS A 176 -3.70 -6.03 -31.31
CA LYS A 176 -3.16 -5.03 -30.38
C LYS A 176 -4.20 -4.22 -29.62
N ASP A 177 -5.39 -4.05 -30.16
CA ASP A 177 -6.53 -3.37 -29.54
C ASP A 177 -7.25 -4.22 -28.47
N LYS A 178 -6.97 -5.53 -28.41
CA LYS A 178 -7.62 -6.46 -27.48
C LYS A 178 -6.69 -7.13 -26.49
N TYR A 179 -5.46 -7.42 -26.90
CA TYR A 179 -4.51 -8.18 -26.09
C TYR A 179 -3.20 -7.43 -25.86
N ILE A 180 -2.67 -7.60 -24.66
CA ILE A 180 -1.35 -7.12 -24.29
C ILE A 180 -0.30 -8.15 -24.75
N VAL A 181 0.75 -7.69 -25.42
CA VAL A 181 1.94 -8.50 -25.75
C VAL A 181 3.16 -7.75 -25.25
N THR A 182 3.88 -8.37 -24.32
CA THR A 182 5.09 -7.82 -23.70
C THR A 182 6.25 -8.77 -23.90
N HIS A 183 7.47 -8.29 -23.69
CA HIS A 183 8.68 -9.12 -23.73
C HIS A 183 9.49 -8.84 -22.46
N ALA A 184 10.24 -9.83 -21.98
CA ALA A 184 11.11 -9.69 -20.81
C ALA A 184 12.60 -9.90 -21.17
N PRO A 185 13.21 -9.08 -22.06
CA PRO A 185 14.61 -9.24 -22.41
C PRO A 185 15.55 -8.92 -21.23
N VAL A 186 16.69 -9.59 -21.17
CA VAL A 186 17.81 -9.11 -20.34
C VAL A 186 18.41 -7.83 -20.93
N ALA A 187 18.77 -6.87 -20.06
CA ALA A 187 19.31 -5.58 -20.49
C ALA A 187 20.50 -5.66 -21.48
N PRO A 188 21.45 -6.61 -21.35
CA PRO A 188 22.57 -6.75 -22.28
C PRO A 188 22.16 -6.95 -23.72
N TRP A 189 20.99 -7.52 -24.02
CA TRP A 189 20.56 -7.74 -25.40
C TRP A 189 20.28 -6.45 -26.19
N PHE A 190 20.32 -5.30 -25.53
CA PHE A 190 20.32 -3.98 -26.17
C PHE A 190 21.72 -3.42 -26.46
N THR A 191 22.80 -4.10 -26.07
CA THR A 191 24.19 -3.63 -26.28
C THR A 191 24.44 -3.46 -27.79
N PRO A 192 24.77 -2.24 -28.26
CA PRO A 192 24.98 -1.99 -29.68
C PRO A 192 26.13 -2.82 -30.26
N ASN A 193 25.88 -3.46 -31.40
CA ASN A 193 26.87 -4.24 -32.17
C ASN A 193 27.49 -5.44 -31.43
N SER A 194 26.97 -5.88 -30.29
CA SER A 194 27.48 -7.05 -29.55
C SER A 194 26.89 -8.38 -29.99
N TYR A 195 25.71 -8.38 -30.61
CA TYR A 195 25.02 -9.59 -31.08
C TYR A 195 25.04 -9.67 -32.59
N VAL A 196 25.38 -10.84 -33.12
CA VAL A 196 25.52 -11.09 -34.57
C VAL A 196 24.23 -10.76 -35.32
N GLY A 197 23.08 -11.09 -34.74
CA GLY A 197 21.78 -10.81 -35.32
C GLY A 197 21.24 -9.41 -34.99
N GLY A 198 21.94 -8.61 -34.18
CA GLY A 198 21.53 -7.25 -33.77
C GLY A 198 20.76 -7.15 -32.46
N GLY A 199 20.50 -8.28 -31.78
CA GLY A 199 19.88 -8.32 -30.46
C GLY A 199 18.48 -7.72 -30.41
N TYR A 200 18.07 -7.26 -29.23
CA TYR A 200 16.78 -6.65 -29.01
C TYR A 200 16.64 -5.25 -29.64
N THR A 201 17.76 -4.60 -29.99
CA THR A 201 17.72 -3.35 -30.77
C THR A 201 17.14 -3.59 -32.16
N LYS A 202 17.55 -4.67 -32.85
CA LYS A 202 16.93 -5.06 -34.13
C LYS A 202 15.48 -5.49 -33.97
N ILE A 203 15.18 -6.29 -32.94
CA ILE A 203 13.80 -6.76 -32.70
C ILE A 203 12.86 -5.55 -32.47
N ASN A 204 13.28 -4.55 -31.70
CA ASN A 204 12.51 -3.33 -31.51
C ASN A 204 12.33 -2.53 -32.82
N GLN A 205 13.36 -2.46 -33.67
CA GLN A 205 13.26 -1.78 -34.97
C GLN A 205 12.24 -2.44 -35.90
N GLU A 206 12.19 -3.78 -35.93
CA GLU A 206 11.37 -4.54 -36.88
C GLU A 206 9.93 -4.76 -36.37
N VAL A 207 9.77 -5.07 -35.09
CA VAL A 207 8.47 -5.45 -34.49
C VAL A 207 8.17 -4.75 -33.17
N GLY A 208 8.97 -3.74 -32.77
CA GLY A 208 8.72 -3.01 -31.53
C GLY A 208 7.34 -2.36 -31.48
N ASP A 209 6.79 -1.93 -32.61
CA ASP A 209 5.41 -1.41 -32.69
C ASP A 209 4.34 -2.47 -32.44
N LEU A 210 4.66 -3.75 -32.57
CA LEU A 210 3.80 -4.85 -32.19
C LEU A 210 3.92 -5.21 -30.70
N ILE A 211 4.88 -4.65 -29.97
CA ILE A 211 5.11 -4.92 -28.55
C ILE A 211 4.58 -3.74 -27.72
N ASN A 212 3.79 -4.03 -26.68
CA ASN A 212 3.21 -3.00 -25.82
C ASN A 212 4.29 -2.33 -24.96
N TRP A 213 5.12 -3.13 -24.26
CA TRP A 213 6.28 -2.67 -23.49
C TRP A 213 7.27 -3.82 -23.25
N TYR A 214 8.43 -3.49 -22.68
CA TYR A 214 9.51 -4.42 -22.31
C TYR A 214 9.70 -4.46 -20.80
N ASN A 215 9.51 -5.62 -20.18
CA ASN A 215 9.84 -5.94 -18.80
C ASN A 215 11.34 -6.23 -18.67
N ILE A 216 12.20 -5.22 -18.84
CA ILE A 216 13.64 -5.43 -19.00
C ILE A 216 14.26 -5.96 -17.71
N GLN A 217 14.92 -7.11 -17.78
CA GLN A 217 15.58 -7.73 -16.64
C GLN A 217 16.94 -7.05 -16.39
N PHE A 218 16.99 -6.20 -15.36
CA PHE A 218 18.22 -5.55 -14.86
C PHE A 218 18.82 -6.35 -13.69
N TYR A 219 18.91 -7.67 -13.82
CA TYR A 219 19.44 -8.60 -12.83
C TYR A 219 19.91 -9.91 -13.48
N ASN A 220 20.87 -10.61 -12.86
CA ASN A 220 21.60 -11.80 -13.40
C ASN A 220 22.71 -11.51 -14.43
N GLN A 221 23.14 -10.27 -14.62
CA GLN A 221 24.18 -9.90 -15.60
C GLN A 221 25.58 -9.67 -15.02
N GLY A 222 25.72 -9.68 -13.70
CA GLY A 222 26.98 -9.43 -12.99
C GLY A 222 26.73 -8.72 -11.66
N SER A 223 27.60 -8.92 -10.68
CA SER A 223 27.38 -8.43 -9.31
C SER A 223 27.33 -6.90 -9.18
N THR A 224 27.90 -6.17 -10.14
CA THR A 224 27.93 -4.70 -10.18
C THR A 224 26.98 -4.11 -11.22
N GLU A 225 26.35 -4.94 -12.05
CA GLU A 225 25.54 -4.45 -13.17
C GLU A 225 24.19 -3.96 -12.67
N TYR A 226 23.87 -2.69 -12.99
CA TYR A 226 22.62 -2.02 -12.62
C TYR A 226 22.32 -2.04 -11.11
N ALA A 227 23.35 -2.10 -10.26
CA ALA A 227 23.20 -2.29 -8.81
C ALA A 227 22.87 -1.01 -8.02
N ASP A 228 22.98 0.15 -8.67
CA ASP A 228 22.62 1.47 -8.14
C ASP A 228 21.85 2.29 -9.18
N CYS A 229 21.38 3.50 -8.81
CA CYS A 229 20.58 4.32 -9.71
C CYS A 229 21.36 4.84 -10.93
N ASP A 230 22.68 5.08 -10.82
CA ASP A 230 23.46 5.59 -11.94
C ASP A 230 23.65 4.49 -12.99
N GLY A 231 24.09 3.31 -12.54
CA GLY A 231 24.23 2.12 -13.36
C GLY A 231 22.92 1.65 -13.99
N LEU A 232 21.81 1.76 -13.26
CA LEU A 232 20.49 1.38 -13.75
C LEU A 232 19.91 2.37 -14.76
N LEU A 233 20.06 3.68 -14.52
CA LEU A 233 19.33 4.70 -15.27
C LEU A 233 20.16 5.36 -16.35
N ALA A 234 21.41 5.72 -16.05
CA ALA A 234 22.16 6.72 -16.83
C ALA A 234 23.41 6.16 -17.50
N THR A 235 24.21 5.35 -16.81
CA THR A 235 25.55 4.96 -17.27
C THR A 235 25.80 3.48 -17.02
N SER A 236 25.65 2.64 -18.04
CA SER A 236 25.99 1.21 -17.94
C SER A 236 27.50 0.98 -17.92
N SER A 237 27.89 -0.25 -17.57
CA SER A 237 29.31 -0.62 -17.49
C SER A 237 29.93 -0.82 -18.87
N ASN A 238 31.27 -0.89 -18.92
CA ASN A 238 31.98 -1.29 -20.13
C ASN A 238 31.75 -2.78 -20.51
N THR A 239 31.21 -3.59 -19.60
CA THR A 239 30.85 -4.98 -19.89
C THR A 239 29.64 -5.03 -20.80
N TRP A 240 28.64 -4.18 -20.51
CA TRP A 240 27.37 -4.08 -21.23
C TRP A 240 27.11 -2.61 -21.60
N PRO A 241 27.89 -2.01 -22.50
CA PRO A 241 27.79 -0.57 -22.77
C PRO A 241 26.46 -0.18 -23.41
N GLU A 242 26.00 1.03 -23.08
CA GLU A 242 24.77 1.65 -23.58
C GLU A 242 23.47 0.89 -23.25
N THR A 243 23.45 0.20 -22.11
CA THR A 243 22.31 -0.61 -21.65
C THR A 243 21.62 -0.08 -20.39
N ALA A 244 22.04 1.06 -19.84
CA ALA A 244 21.25 1.73 -18.81
C ALA A 244 19.94 2.22 -19.43
N MET A 245 18.88 2.38 -18.63
CA MET A 245 17.53 2.62 -19.15
C MET A 245 17.45 3.82 -20.12
N PHE A 246 18.08 4.95 -19.79
CA PHE A 246 18.09 6.12 -20.70
C PHE A 246 19.01 5.94 -21.91
N GLU A 247 20.06 5.11 -21.81
CA GLU A 247 20.92 4.77 -22.95
C GLU A 247 20.17 3.87 -23.94
N ILE A 248 19.42 2.87 -23.46
CA ILE A 248 18.53 2.04 -24.29
C ILE A 248 17.52 2.92 -25.03
N ALA A 249 16.92 3.91 -24.34
CA ALA A 249 16.00 4.84 -24.96
C ALA A 249 16.68 5.69 -26.05
N ASN A 250 17.89 6.19 -25.79
CA ASN A 250 18.69 6.94 -26.77
C ASN A 250 19.06 6.10 -28.00
N ASN A 251 19.12 4.77 -27.85
CA ASN A 251 19.35 3.80 -28.92
C ASN A 251 18.07 3.37 -29.67
N GLY A 252 16.97 4.11 -29.51
CA GLY A 252 15.80 4.04 -30.40
C GLY A 252 14.64 3.21 -29.86
N VAL A 253 14.67 2.80 -28.58
CA VAL A 253 13.50 2.23 -27.92
C VAL A 253 12.67 3.36 -27.31
N ASP A 254 11.35 3.33 -27.50
CA ASP A 254 10.48 4.34 -26.89
C ASP A 254 10.58 4.28 -25.36
N LEU A 255 10.93 5.40 -24.75
CA LEU A 255 11.11 5.53 -23.30
C LEU A 255 9.87 5.08 -22.52
N SER A 256 8.65 5.26 -23.07
CA SER A 256 7.42 4.83 -22.38
C SER A 256 7.24 3.30 -22.36
N LYS A 257 8.00 2.56 -23.18
CA LYS A 257 7.97 1.09 -23.24
C LYS A 257 8.98 0.42 -22.30
N LEU A 258 9.86 1.18 -21.65
CA LEU A 258 10.90 0.61 -20.80
C LEU A 258 10.39 0.42 -19.37
N VAL A 259 10.11 -0.81 -18.97
CA VAL A 259 9.75 -1.17 -17.59
C VAL A 259 11.00 -1.73 -16.89
N ILE A 260 11.30 -1.23 -15.70
CA ILE A 260 12.47 -1.64 -14.92
C ILE A 260 12.16 -2.95 -14.18
N GLY A 261 12.77 -4.06 -14.61
CA GLY A 261 12.68 -5.35 -13.94
C GLY A 261 13.75 -5.55 -12.87
N LYS A 262 13.34 -5.90 -11.66
CA LYS A 262 14.23 -6.22 -10.52
C LYS A 262 13.72 -7.41 -9.72
N PRO A 263 14.62 -8.18 -9.09
CA PRO A 263 14.20 -9.25 -8.22
C PRO A 263 13.61 -8.66 -6.92
N ALA A 264 12.59 -9.31 -6.38
CA ALA A 264 11.89 -8.87 -5.18
C ALA A 264 12.80 -8.95 -3.95
N THR A 265 13.59 -10.03 -3.86
CA THR A 265 14.60 -10.26 -2.84
C THR A 265 15.92 -10.74 -3.47
N ALA A 266 16.99 -10.74 -2.67
CA ALA A 266 18.29 -11.26 -3.09
C ALA A 266 18.29 -12.77 -3.39
N SER A 267 17.29 -13.54 -2.95
CA SER A 267 17.19 -14.98 -3.26
C SER A 267 16.47 -15.27 -4.57
N ASP A 268 15.75 -14.30 -5.13
CA ASP A 268 14.97 -14.50 -6.35
C ASP A 268 15.83 -14.41 -7.63
N ALA A 269 17.08 -13.94 -7.50
CA ALA A 269 18.05 -13.85 -8.58
C ALA A 269 19.48 -14.06 -8.07
N THR A 270 20.42 -14.35 -8.96
CA THR A 270 21.85 -14.53 -8.64
C THR A 270 22.53 -13.20 -8.28
N ASN A 271 22.16 -12.10 -8.94
CA ASN A 271 22.68 -10.75 -8.69
C ASN A 271 21.70 -9.67 -9.17
N GLY A 272 22.00 -8.39 -8.92
CA GLY A 272 21.19 -7.26 -9.40
C GLY A 272 20.03 -6.86 -8.48
N TYR A 273 19.87 -7.51 -7.33
CA TYR A 273 18.91 -7.11 -6.30
C TYR A 273 19.20 -5.69 -5.79
N MET A 274 18.12 -4.91 -5.70
CA MET A 274 18.09 -3.61 -5.06
C MET A 274 16.97 -3.65 -4.04
N ASN A 275 17.23 -3.22 -2.80
CA ASN A 275 16.15 -3.09 -1.84
C ASN A 275 15.10 -2.08 -2.34
N ALA A 276 13.85 -2.27 -1.94
CA ALA A 276 12.72 -1.53 -2.49
C ALA A 276 12.86 0.00 -2.32
N SER A 277 13.47 0.48 -1.22
CA SER A 277 13.72 1.91 -0.99
C SER A 277 14.76 2.52 -1.94
N MET A 278 15.84 1.78 -2.25
CA MET A 278 16.81 2.19 -3.26
C MET A 278 16.16 2.19 -4.65
N LEU A 279 15.46 1.11 -5.02
CA LEU A 279 14.73 1.03 -6.28
C LEU A 279 13.76 2.21 -6.40
N ALA A 280 13.04 2.52 -5.33
CA ALA A 280 12.12 3.64 -5.26
C ALA A 280 12.78 4.98 -5.62
N THR A 281 13.92 5.25 -5.00
CA THR A 281 14.73 6.45 -5.28
C THR A 281 15.12 6.53 -6.76
N CYS A 282 15.47 5.40 -7.37
CA CYS A 282 15.80 5.36 -8.79
C CYS A 282 14.58 5.63 -9.67
N LEU A 283 13.43 5.03 -9.37
CA LEU A 283 12.19 5.26 -10.13
C LEU A 283 11.73 6.73 -10.04
N GLU A 284 11.87 7.37 -8.88
CA GLU A 284 11.57 8.79 -8.72
C GLU A 284 12.54 9.67 -9.53
N THR A 285 13.83 9.31 -9.53
CA THR A 285 14.85 10.00 -10.34
C THR A 285 14.54 9.87 -11.83
N ALA A 286 14.22 8.66 -12.30
CA ALA A 286 13.82 8.40 -13.67
C ALA A 286 12.58 9.21 -14.07
N LYS A 287 11.56 9.25 -13.19
CA LYS A 287 10.34 10.02 -13.41
C LYS A 287 10.59 11.52 -13.54
N LYS A 288 11.48 12.08 -12.71
CA LYS A 288 11.91 13.50 -12.82
C LYS A 288 12.62 13.80 -14.14
N SER A 289 13.25 12.78 -14.74
CA SER A 289 13.89 12.85 -16.06
C SER A 289 12.94 12.51 -17.22
N GLY A 290 11.62 12.42 -16.98
CA GLY A 290 10.60 12.29 -18.03
C GLY A 290 10.20 10.86 -18.36
N TRP A 291 10.71 9.86 -17.64
CA TRP A 291 10.30 8.46 -17.81
C TRP A 291 8.98 8.15 -17.08
N ALA A 292 8.18 7.22 -17.64
CA ALA A 292 6.88 6.84 -17.09
C ALA A 292 6.56 5.34 -17.16
N GLY A 293 7.52 4.48 -17.52
CA GLY A 293 7.28 3.06 -17.85
C GLY A 293 6.78 2.20 -16.68
N GLY A 294 7.24 2.44 -15.45
CA GLY A 294 6.90 1.62 -14.27
C GLY A 294 7.92 0.50 -13.99
N ALA A 295 7.61 -0.40 -13.06
CA ALA A 295 8.54 -1.45 -12.64
C ALA A 295 7.91 -2.84 -12.67
N MET A 296 8.77 -3.82 -12.84
CA MET A 296 8.48 -5.24 -12.83
C MET A 296 9.23 -5.92 -11.69
N ALA A 297 8.57 -6.82 -10.97
CA ALA A 297 9.16 -7.58 -9.88
C ALA A 297 9.18 -9.10 -10.16
N TRP A 298 10.36 -9.69 -9.98
CA TRP A 298 10.57 -11.13 -9.92
C TRP A 298 10.92 -11.54 -8.47
N GLN A 299 9.99 -11.98 -7.62
CA GLN A 299 8.65 -12.42 -7.94
C GLN A 299 7.75 -12.46 -6.69
N TYR A 300 6.45 -12.63 -6.89
CA TYR A 300 5.47 -12.93 -5.83
C TYR A 300 5.69 -14.36 -5.29
N PRO A 301 5.59 -14.62 -3.96
CA PRO A 301 5.04 -13.76 -2.91
C PRO A 301 6.03 -12.76 -2.28
N ASN A 302 7.31 -12.80 -2.65
CA ASN A 302 8.30 -11.88 -2.09
C ASN A 302 8.08 -10.42 -2.54
N ALA A 303 7.38 -10.22 -3.66
CA ALA A 303 6.89 -8.95 -4.18
C ALA A 303 5.36 -8.81 -4.04
N ASP A 304 4.85 -8.87 -2.80
CA ASP A 304 3.43 -8.63 -2.52
C ASP A 304 3.09 -7.12 -2.47
N ALA A 305 1.85 -6.79 -2.12
CA ALA A 305 1.39 -5.41 -1.93
C ALA A 305 2.31 -4.58 -0.99
N SER A 306 2.92 -5.21 0.01
CA SER A 306 3.84 -4.52 0.92
C SER A 306 5.13 -4.11 0.21
N TRP A 307 5.65 -4.95 -0.68
CA TRP A 307 6.84 -4.65 -1.49
C TRP A 307 6.60 -3.45 -2.41
N ILE A 308 5.50 -3.45 -3.18
CA ILE A 308 5.23 -2.36 -4.11
C ILE A 308 4.82 -1.06 -3.39
N SER A 309 4.22 -1.14 -2.21
CA SER A 309 3.95 0.03 -1.37
C SER A 309 5.22 0.72 -0.84
N THR A 310 6.37 0.02 -0.83
CA THR A 310 7.68 0.60 -0.52
C THR A 310 8.39 1.22 -1.73
N SER A 311 7.87 0.99 -2.95
CA SER A 311 8.19 1.75 -4.15
C SER A 311 7.37 3.06 -4.15
N PRO A 312 7.82 4.21 -4.67
CA PRO A 312 7.15 5.50 -4.55
C PRO A 312 6.07 5.60 -5.65
N GLN A 313 5.23 4.59 -5.70
CA GLN A 313 3.82 4.73 -5.98
C GLN A 313 3.10 3.95 -4.91
N TYR A 314 3.01 4.54 -3.74
CA TYR A 314 1.80 4.71 -2.96
C TYR A 314 2.24 5.32 -1.64
N HIS A 315 2.49 6.64 -1.62
CA HIS A 315 2.31 7.45 -0.42
C HIS A 315 2.26 8.95 -0.78
N PHE A 316 1.09 9.54 -0.50
CA PHE A 316 0.89 10.84 0.12
C PHE A 316 1.27 12.16 -0.58
N GLU A 317 1.95 12.18 -1.73
CA GLU A 317 2.28 13.46 -2.42
C GLU A 317 1.53 13.71 -3.75
N VAL A 318 0.94 12.69 -4.39
CA VAL A 318 0.47 12.83 -5.78
C VAL A 318 -0.95 13.41 -5.90
N GLU A 319 -1.88 13.19 -4.97
CA GLU A 319 -3.20 13.82 -5.04
C GLU A 319 -3.14 15.34 -4.79
N MET A 320 -2.17 15.81 -3.99
CA MET A 320 -1.93 17.23 -3.79
C MET A 320 -1.19 17.85 -4.99
N LEU A 321 -0.23 17.15 -5.60
CA LEU A 321 0.51 17.64 -6.78
C LEU A 321 -0.31 17.62 -8.08
N HIS A 322 -1.23 16.66 -8.28
CA HIS A 322 -2.17 16.69 -9.40
C HIS A 322 -3.16 17.86 -9.28
N TRP A 323 -3.58 18.21 -8.06
CA TRP A 323 -4.30 19.46 -7.79
C TRP A 323 -3.43 20.70 -8.07
N MET A 324 -2.14 20.67 -7.70
CA MET A 324 -1.17 21.76 -7.96
C MET A 324 -0.81 21.93 -9.45
N HIS A 325 -0.88 20.87 -10.28
CA HIS A 325 -0.51 20.90 -11.70
C HIS A 325 -1.70 21.02 -12.66
N SER A 326 -2.91 20.71 -12.21
CA SER A 326 -4.13 21.18 -12.87
C SER A 326 -4.21 22.71 -12.78
N GLY A 327 -4.67 23.37 -13.85
CA GLY A 327 -4.57 24.83 -14.06
C GLY A 327 -5.14 25.77 -12.99
N ARG A 328 -5.65 25.28 -11.85
CA ARG A 328 -6.08 26.07 -10.68
C ARG A 328 -4.98 26.27 -9.63
N GLY A 329 -3.97 25.40 -9.55
CA GLY A 329 -2.89 25.48 -8.55
C GLY A 329 -1.79 26.52 -8.84
N ARG A 330 -1.52 26.82 -10.12
CA ARG A 330 -0.51 27.84 -10.51
C ARG A 330 -0.84 29.26 -10.05
N SER A 331 -2.12 29.54 -9.75
CA SER A 331 -2.53 30.85 -9.22
C SER A 331 -2.24 31.01 -7.72
N MET A 332 -1.99 29.92 -6.98
CA MET A 332 -1.92 29.95 -5.51
C MET A 332 -0.48 29.92 -4.97
N ARG A 333 0.47 29.33 -5.73
CA ARG A 333 1.91 29.44 -5.44
C ARG A 333 2.45 30.88 -5.55
N ARG A 334 1.72 31.77 -6.24
CA ARG A 334 2.04 33.21 -6.28
C ARG A 334 1.54 34.00 -5.07
N SER A 335 0.76 33.40 -4.15
CA SER A 335 0.21 34.12 -2.99
C SER A 335 0.72 33.65 -1.63
N LEU A 336 1.59 32.65 -1.58
CA LEU A 336 2.29 32.22 -0.36
C LEU A 336 3.77 32.07 -0.71
N ASN A 337 4.53 33.15 -0.54
CA ASN A 337 5.98 33.10 -0.61
C ASN A 337 6.51 32.09 0.43
N ASP A 338 7.50 31.27 0.04
CA ASP A 338 8.19 30.22 0.83
C ASP A 338 8.84 30.73 2.16
N VAL A 339 8.61 31.98 2.54
CA VAL A 339 9.07 32.60 3.80
C VAL A 339 7.97 32.59 4.89
N HIS A 340 6.71 32.32 4.55
CA HIS A 340 5.59 32.42 5.51
C HIS A 340 5.17 31.12 6.20
N PHE A 341 5.30 29.94 5.56
CA PHE A 341 4.84 28.68 6.18
C PHE A 341 5.74 28.25 7.34
N ASP A 342 7.06 28.30 7.17
CA ASP A 342 8.02 27.95 8.23
C ASP A 342 7.83 28.85 9.46
N LEU A 343 7.55 30.14 9.26
CA LEU A 343 7.24 31.08 10.34
C LEU A 343 5.93 30.71 11.05
N LEU A 344 4.89 30.35 10.29
CA LEU A 344 3.61 29.93 10.83
C LEU A 344 3.76 28.64 11.64
N GLU A 345 4.44 27.62 11.10
CA GLU A 345 4.62 26.31 11.72
C GLU A 345 5.45 26.39 13.01
N SER A 346 6.52 27.19 13.02
CA SER A 346 7.46 27.24 14.14
C SER A 346 7.14 28.29 15.21
N HIS A 347 6.42 29.37 14.88
CA HIS A 347 6.20 30.49 15.81
C HIS A 347 4.72 30.82 16.09
N ILE A 348 3.78 30.49 15.19
CA ILE A 348 2.37 30.89 15.33
C ILE A 348 1.48 29.71 15.70
N PHE A 349 1.54 28.61 14.94
CA PHE A 349 0.69 27.44 15.18
C PHE A 349 0.87 26.82 16.57
N PRO A 350 2.09 26.74 17.16
CA PRO A 350 2.25 26.25 18.53
C PRO A 350 1.63 27.15 19.61
N LEU A 351 1.23 28.39 19.28
CA LEU A 351 0.60 29.34 20.20
C LEU A 351 -0.94 29.31 20.13
N LEU A 352 -1.50 28.62 19.14
CA LEU A 352 -2.95 28.56 18.91
C LEU A 352 -3.54 27.30 19.56
N SER A 353 -4.77 27.40 20.05
CA SER A 353 -5.49 26.21 20.50
C SER A 353 -5.82 25.29 19.31
N PRO A 354 -6.10 24.00 19.54
CA PRO A 354 -6.56 23.11 18.47
C PRO A 354 -7.80 23.65 17.75
N LEU A 355 -8.70 24.32 18.47
CA LEU A 355 -9.89 24.91 17.88
C LEU A 355 -9.54 26.16 17.04
N ASP A 356 -8.63 27.00 17.50
CA ASP A 356 -8.14 28.15 16.74
C ASP A 356 -7.47 27.72 15.44
N LEU A 357 -6.68 26.65 15.46
CA LEU A 357 -6.06 26.07 14.26
C LEU A 357 -7.12 25.57 13.26
N VAL A 358 -8.16 24.90 13.75
CA VAL A 358 -9.27 24.45 12.90
C VAL A 358 -10.04 25.64 12.31
N CYS A 359 -10.34 26.65 13.12
CA CYS A 359 -11.00 27.88 12.68
C CYS A 359 -10.16 28.61 11.63
N LEU A 360 -8.84 28.67 11.83
CA LEU A 360 -7.89 29.22 10.86
C LEU A 360 -7.94 28.45 9.53
N GLY A 361 -7.96 27.11 9.59
CA GLY A 361 -8.08 26.26 8.42
C GLY A 361 -9.41 26.43 7.67
N LYS A 362 -10.50 26.80 8.36
CA LYS A 362 -11.79 27.10 7.72
C LYS A 362 -11.84 28.43 6.97
N ALA A 363 -10.90 29.33 7.23
CA ALA A 363 -10.91 30.67 6.62
C ALA A 363 -10.58 30.64 5.11
N ASP A 364 -9.62 29.80 4.68
CA ASP A 364 -9.32 29.56 3.27
C ASP A 364 -8.52 28.26 3.02
N LYS A 365 -8.44 27.82 1.76
CA LYS A 365 -7.80 26.56 1.37
C LYS A 365 -6.31 26.50 1.66
N ALA A 366 -5.60 27.63 1.60
CA ALA A 366 -4.17 27.70 1.86
C ALA A 366 -3.89 27.49 3.36
N LYS A 367 -4.68 28.15 4.21
CA LYS A 367 -4.63 27.96 5.66
C LYS A 367 -5.04 26.55 6.05
N LYS A 368 -6.05 25.97 5.39
CA LYS A 368 -6.45 24.57 5.58
C LYS A 368 -5.26 23.63 5.38
N ALA A 369 -4.60 23.73 4.22
CA ALA A 369 -3.45 22.90 3.89
C ALA A 369 -2.28 23.11 4.89
N ALA A 370 -2.05 24.36 5.30
CA ALA A 370 -1.00 24.68 6.26
C ALA A 370 -1.23 24.01 7.63
N VAL A 371 -2.47 24.05 8.12
CA VAL A 371 -2.86 23.40 9.38
C VAL A 371 -2.81 21.87 9.25
N GLU A 372 -3.22 21.31 8.12
CA GLU A 372 -3.10 19.87 7.83
C GLU A 372 -1.65 19.38 7.88
N LEU A 373 -0.73 20.11 7.24
CA LEU A 373 0.71 19.81 7.28
C LEU A 373 1.29 19.89 8.70
N PHE A 374 0.87 20.90 9.48
CA PHE A 374 1.30 21.04 10.86
C PHE A 374 0.90 19.82 11.70
N PHE A 375 -0.36 19.38 11.63
CA PHE A 375 -0.79 18.20 12.38
C PHE A 375 -0.17 16.90 11.87
N ALA A 376 0.08 16.77 10.57
CA ALA A 376 0.87 15.66 10.03
C ALA A 376 2.28 15.63 10.67
N SER A 377 2.93 16.79 10.82
CA SER A 377 4.24 16.90 11.48
C SER A 377 4.17 16.55 12.96
N GLN A 378 3.08 16.88 13.66
CA GLN A 378 2.85 16.46 15.05
C GLN A 378 2.64 14.95 15.19
N LEU A 379 1.91 14.32 14.27
CA LEU A 379 1.74 12.86 14.27
C LEU A 379 3.08 12.15 14.05
N LYS A 380 3.91 12.64 13.12
CA LYS A 380 5.26 12.10 12.90
C LYS A 380 6.11 12.20 14.17
N LYS A 381 6.08 13.35 14.86
CA LYS A 381 6.78 13.55 16.14
C LYS A 381 6.26 12.64 17.26
N LEU A 382 4.95 12.39 17.31
CA LEU A 382 4.35 11.47 18.28
C LEU A 382 4.83 10.03 18.03
N LEU A 383 4.75 9.55 16.78
CA LEU A 383 5.10 8.18 16.43
C LEU A 383 6.60 7.92 16.48
N SER A 384 7.45 8.91 16.17
CA SER A 384 8.92 8.74 16.19
C SER A 384 9.49 8.37 17.56
N ARG A 385 8.71 8.49 18.62
CA ARG A 385 9.07 8.00 19.95
C ARG A 385 8.97 6.48 20.05
N TYR A 386 7.98 5.89 19.39
CA TYR A 386 7.65 4.47 19.51
C TYR A 386 8.18 3.68 18.33
N PHE A 387 8.35 4.30 17.16
CA PHE A 387 8.69 3.64 15.93
C PHE A 387 9.81 4.37 15.19
N THR A 388 10.66 3.62 14.47
CA THR A 388 11.48 4.18 13.39
C THR A 388 10.56 4.73 12.28
N GLU A 389 11.09 5.50 11.34
CA GLU A 389 10.29 6.02 10.23
C GLU A 389 9.65 4.89 9.40
N GLU A 390 10.38 3.81 9.15
CA GLU A 390 9.88 2.63 8.45
C GLU A 390 8.79 1.90 9.26
N GLU A 391 9.01 1.69 10.57
CA GLU A 391 8.03 1.08 11.46
C GLU A 391 6.76 1.94 11.57
N ALA A 392 6.91 3.26 11.61
CA ALA A 392 5.78 4.19 11.66
C ALA A 392 4.95 4.09 10.38
N ASN A 393 5.57 4.02 9.21
CA ASN A 393 4.87 3.83 7.94
C ASN A 393 4.12 2.49 7.91
N LYS A 394 4.77 1.40 8.31
CA LYS A 394 4.12 0.08 8.46
C LYS A 394 2.92 0.15 9.41
N PHE A 395 3.08 0.81 10.56
CA PHE A 395 1.98 1.03 11.49
C PHE A 395 0.83 1.83 10.87
N ARG A 396 1.10 2.85 10.05
CA ARG A 396 0.05 3.60 9.33
C ARG A 396 -0.72 2.71 8.34
N LEU A 397 -0.06 1.75 7.68
CA LEU A 397 -0.74 0.74 6.85
C LEU A 397 -1.65 -0.16 7.70
N LEU A 398 -1.19 -0.64 8.86
CA LEU A 398 -2.02 -1.40 9.80
C LEU A 398 -3.24 -0.60 10.29
N GLN A 399 -3.11 0.72 10.49
CA GLN A 399 -4.25 1.58 10.81
C GLN A 399 -5.28 1.65 9.68
N ALA A 400 -4.84 1.61 8.43
CA ALA A 400 -5.73 1.66 7.26
C ALA A 400 -6.43 0.31 7.06
N GLU A 401 -5.67 -0.78 7.08
CA GLU A 401 -6.16 -2.13 6.81
C GLU A 401 -7.08 -2.67 7.90
N PHE A 402 -6.69 -2.50 9.18
CA PHE A 402 -7.40 -3.11 10.30
C PHE A 402 -8.20 -2.11 11.15
N GLY A 403 -8.25 -0.84 10.73
CA GLY A 403 -8.97 0.20 11.44
C GLY A 403 -8.41 0.51 12.83
N VAL A 404 -7.09 0.36 13.03
CA VAL A 404 -6.44 0.64 14.32
C VAL A 404 -6.54 2.14 14.64
N LEU A 405 -7.00 2.47 15.83
CA LEU A 405 -7.12 3.85 16.32
C LEU A 405 -6.06 4.14 17.39
N ILE A 406 -5.46 5.33 17.35
CA ILE A 406 -4.73 5.88 18.49
C ILE A 406 -5.72 6.70 19.31
N SER A 407 -5.76 6.54 20.63
CA SER A 407 -6.64 7.32 21.50
C SER A 407 -6.01 7.56 22.87
N GLY A 408 -6.80 7.81 23.91
CA GLY A 408 -6.31 7.95 25.27
C GLY A 408 -5.38 9.15 25.45
N SER A 409 -4.28 8.96 26.18
CA SER A 409 -3.31 10.04 26.40
C SER A 409 -2.57 10.44 25.13
N SER A 410 -2.44 9.53 24.17
CA SER A 410 -1.78 9.79 22.90
C SER A 410 -2.59 10.74 22.01
N GLY A 411 -3.91 10.55 21.98
CA GLY A 411 -4.82 11.48 21.29
C GLY A 411 -4.77 12.90 21.88
N VAL A 412 -4.72 13.03 23.20
CA VAL A 412 -4.59 14.34 23.87
C VAL A 412 -3.25 15.01 23.53
N GLN A 413 -2.13 14.28 23.58
CA GLN A 413 -0.80 14.79 23.23
C GLN A 413 -0.74 15.33 21.80
N PHE A 414 -1.35 14.60 20.86
CA PHE A 414 -1.41 14.99 19.46
C PHE A 414 -2.10 16.34 19.27
N PHE A 415 -3.30 16.51 19.82
CA PHE A 415 -4.05 17.75 19.65
C PHE A 415 -3.41 18.92 20.40
N GLU A 416 -2.99 18.72 21.65
CA GLU A 416 -2.31 19.75 22.44
C GLU A 416 -0.90 20.10 21.95
N CYS A 417 -0.34 19.30 21.03
CA CYS A 417 1.05 19.43 20.59
C CYS A 417 2.05 19.39 21.77
N VAL A 418 1.72 18.63 22.81
CA VAL A 418 2.55 18.48 24.03
C VAL A 418 3.07 17.06 24.16
N ARG A 419 4.20 16.93 24.86
CA ARG A 419 4.83 15.64 25.16
C ARG A 419 4.63 15.29 26.63
N TYR A 420 4.16 14.07 26.89
CA TYR A 420 4.13 13.46 28.23
C TYR A 420 5.23 12.40 28.32
N PRO A 421 6.37 12.68 28.98
CA PRO A 421 7.55 11.81 29.00
C PRO A 421 7.27 10.37 29.44
N ASP A 422 6.33 10.15 30.35
CA ASP A 422 6.00 8.83 30.90
C ASP A 422 4.79 8.17 30.24
N SER A 423 4.27 8.74 29.14
CA SER A 423 3.11 8.16 28.46
C SER A 423 3.48 6.97 27.58
N ASP A 424 2.61 5.97 27.63
CA ASP A 424 2.40 4.91 26.66
C ASP A 424 1.78 5.41 25.35
N LEU A 425 1.91 4.58 24.29
CA LEU A 425 1.12 4.68 23.07
C LEU A 425 -0.07 3.72 23.15
N ASP A 426 -1.28 4.27 23.14
CA ASP A 426 -2.53 3.51 23.26
C ASP A 426 -3.12 3.20 21.88
N LEU A 427 -3.12 1.92 21.50
CA LEU A 427 -3.65 1.41 20.23
C LEU A 427 -4.95 0.64 20.47
N TYR A 428 -5.99 0.93 19.69
CA TYR A 428 -7.30 0.29 19.81
C TYR A 428 -7.69 -0.41 18.51
N VAL A 429 -8.06 -1.69 18.59
CA VAL A 429 -8.45 -2.48 17.41
C VAL A 429 -9.53 -3.51 17.75
N GLU A 430 -10.29 -4.01 16.76
CA GLU A 430 -11.12 -5.20 16.95
C GLU A 430 -10.25 -6.42 17.26
N HIS A 431 -10.69 -7.27 18.20
CA HIS A 431 -9.90 -8.41 18.67
C HIS A 431 -9.51 -9.38 17.54
N LYS A 432 -10.34 -9.52 16.50
CA LYS A 432 -10.04 -10.35 15.31
C LYS A 432 -8.75 -9.95 14.60
N HIS A 433 -8.30 -8.71 14.73
CA HIS A 433 -7.06 -8.19 14.14
C HIS A 433 -5.90 -8.06 15.15
N CYS A 434 -6.10 -8.48 16.40
CA CYS A 434 -5.07 -8.41 17.45
C CYS A 434 -3.77 -9.09 17.04
N HIS A 435 -3.88 -10.24 16.37
CA HIS A 435 -2.74 -11.01 15.90
C HIS A 435 -1.80 -10.20 14.99
N ALA A 436 -2.37 -9.52 13.98
CA ALA A 436 -1.59 -8.74 13.01
C ALA A 436 -0.86 -7.57 13.67
N VAL A 437 -1.57 -6.80 14.50
CA VAL A 437 -0.97 -5.63 15.18
C VAL A 437 0.08 -6.05 16.21
N GLY A 438 -0.18 -7.12 16.97
CA GLY A 438 0.80 -7.63 17.92
C GLY A 438 2.02 -8.27 17.26
N GLN A 439 1.84 -8.96 16.13
CA GLN A 439 2.96 -9.48 15.33
C GLN A 439 3.84 -8.34 14.82
N PHE A 440 3.25 -7.25 14.31
CA PHE A 440 3.99 -6.05 13.95
C PHE A 440 4.85 -5.51 15.11
N LEU A 441 4.27 -5.40 16.31
CA LEU A 441 5.02 -4.94 17.49
C LEU A 441 6.18 -5.89 17.83
N LEU A 442 5.95 -7.19 17.82
CA LEU A 442 7.00 -8.19 18.04
C LEU A 442 8.13 -8.09 17.00
N THR A 443 7.79 -7.94 15.72
CA THR A 443 8.75 -7.76 14.62
C THR A 443 9.51 -6.43 14.72
N ALA A 444 8.86 -5.37 15.20
CA ALA A 444 9.50 -4.11 15.55
C ALA A 444 10.37 -4.20 16.82
N GLY A 445 10.60 -5.40 17.37
CA GLY A 445 11.48 -5.62 18.51
C GLY A 445 10.86 -5.27 19.87
N TYR A 446 9.54 -5.12 19.95
CA TYR A 446 8.85 -5.06 21.24
C TYR A 446 8.72 -6.46 21.85
N THR A 447 8.79 -6.52 23.18
CA THR A 447 8.49 -7.73 23.95
C THR A 447 7.11 -7.62 24.56
N PHE A 448 6.29 -8.65 24.39
CA PHE A 448 4.99 -8.76 25.07
C PHE A 448 5.20 -9.01 26.58
N ILE A 449 4.50 -8.22 27.40
CA ILE A 449 4.55 -8.26 28.87
C ILE A 449 3.18 -8.76 29.38
N PRO A 450 3.06 -10.06 29.75
CA PRO A 450 1.79 -10.59 30.22
C PRO A 450 1.43 -10.06 31.61
N HIS A 451 0.16 -9.69 31.80
CA HIS A 451 -0.39 -9.40 33.13
C HIS A 451 -0.60 -10.67 33.96
N GLU A 452 -0.84 -10.53 35.27
CA GLU A 452 -0.99 -11.64 36.23
C GLU A 452 -2.00 -12.73 35.78
N LYS A 453 -3.06 -12.34 35.05
CA LYS A 453 -4.10 -13.26 34.55
C LYS A 453 -3.77 -13.87 33.18
N GLN A 454 -2.83 -13.30 32.44
CA GLN A 454 -2.40 -13.75 31.12
C GLN A 454 -1.28 -14.78 31.28
N LYS A 455 -1.57 -16.05 30.92
CA LYS A 455 -0.61 -17.14 31.03
C LYS A 455 -0.09 -17.52 29.65
N GLY A 456 1.24 -17.54 29.50
CA GLY A 456 1.93 -17.90 28.27
C GLY A 456 2.39 -16.69 27.45
N GLY A 457 2.94 -16.94 26.26
CA GLY A 457 3.35 -15.90 25.32
C GLY A 457 2.16 -15.29 24.58
N PHE A 458 2.43 -14.22 23.82
CA PHE A 458 1.44 -13.41 23.11
C PHE A 458 0.40 -14.25 22.35
N TYR A 459 0.86 -15.13 21.45
CA TYR A 459 -0.02 -15.97 20.61
C TYR A 459 -0.93 -16.90 21.42
N THR A 460 -0.44 -17.44 22.54
CA THR A 460 -1.24 -18.30 23.44
C THR A 460 -2.36 -17.50 24.12
N VAL A 461 -2.06 -16.27 24.55
CA VAL A 461 -3.04 -15.39 25.17
C VAL A 461 -4.09 -14.97 24.14
N VAL A 462 -3.67 -14.54 22.94
CA VAL A 462 -4.60 -14.17 21.84
C VAL A 462 -5.54 -15.34 21.50
N SER A 463 -5.03 -16.55 21.31
CA SER A 463 -5.85 -17.73 21.01
C SER A 463 -6.90 -18.01 22.10
N ARG A 464 -6.53 -17.89 23.37
CA ARG A 464 -7.45 -18.06 24.50
C ARG A 464 -8.53 -16.98 24.52
N VAL A 465 -8.17 -15.72 24.31
CA VAL A 465 -9.11 -14.60 24.30
C VAL A 465 -10.03 -14.71 23.09
N SER A 466 -9.51 -15.06 21.91
CA SER A 466 -10.32 -15.29 20.71
C SER A 466 -11.39 -16.37 20.93
N LYS A 467 -11.04 -17.45 21.63
CA LYS A 467 -12.04 -18.47 22.03
C LYS A 467 -13.10 -17.90 22.98
N ALA A 468 -12.70 -17.07 23.94
CA ALA A 468 -13.62 -16.44 24.89
C ALA A 468 -14.54 -15.41 24.21
N VAL A 469 -14.05 -14.63 23.26
CA VAL A 469 -14.84 -13.67 22.46
C VAL A 469 -15.87 -14.41 21.62
N ARG A 470 -15.49 -15.48 20.91
CA ARG A 470 -16.42 -16.31 20.12
C ARG A 470 -17.56 -16.90 20.96
N LEU A 471 -17.23 -17.44 22.14
CA LEU A 471 -18.24 -18.00 23.05
C LEU A 471 -19.23 -16.95 23.59
N ARG A 472 -18.81 -15.68 23.69
CA ARG A 472 -19.70 -14.57 24.08
C ARG A 472 -20.65 -14.16 22.96
N ASP A 473 -20.19 -14.19 21.71
CA ASP A 473 -21.05 -13.92 20.55
C ASP A 473 -22.14 -14.99 20.39
N GLU A 474 -21.82 -16.25 20.69
CA GLU A 474 -22.75 -17.38 20.64
C GLU A 474 -23.77 -17.40 21.79
N ASN A 475 -23.47 -16.80 22.95
CA ASN A 475 -24.37 -16.75 24.09
C ASN A 475 -24.35 -15.39 24.82
N PRO A 476 -25.18 -14.43 24.36
CA PRO A 476 -25.25 -13.08 24.92
C PRO A 476 -25.70 -13.01 26.39
N SER A 477 -26.29 -14.09 26.93
CA SER A 477 -26.81 -14.13 28.30
C SER A 477 -25.74 -14.33 29.39
N LEU A 478 -24.48 -14.61 29.01
CA LEU A 478 -23.34 -14.83 29.93
C LEU A 478 -22.58 -13.55 30.30
N THR A 479 -23.01 -12.36 29.85
CA THR A 479 -22.25 -11.11 30.03
C THR A 479 -22.44 -10.52 31.42
N GLY A 480 -21.78 -11.10 32.41
CA GLY A 480 -21.51 -10.44 33.68
C GLY A 480 -20.62 -9.22 33.46
N TYR A 481 -21.13 -8.06 33.85
CA TYR A 481 -20.47 -6.74 33.89
C TYR A 481 -18.95 -6.80 34.10
N HIS A 482 -18.16 -6.43 33.08
CA HIS A 482 -16.80 -5.88 33.21
C HIS A 482 -16.46 -5.06 31.95
N CYS A 483 -16.06 -3.79 32.14
CA CYS A 483 -15.64 -2.78 31.14
C CYS A 483 -16.21 -2.93 29.71
N ARG A 484 -17.31 -2.20 29.42
CA ARG A 484 -18.06 -2.25 28.16
C ARG A 484 -17.12 -2.23 26.94
N GLY A 485 -17.13 -3.33 26.19
CA GLY A 485 -16.45 -3.42 24.89
C GLY A 485 -15.02 -3.98 24.88
N ILE A 486 -14.27 -4.02 25.99
CA ILE A 486 -12.88 -4.52 25.97
C ILE A 486 -12.87 -6.06 25.91
N ALA A 487 -12.10 -6.61 24.98
CA ALA A 487 -11.81 -8.04 24.88
C ALA A 487 -10.62 -8.42 25.79
N ASP A 488 -9.46 -7.77 25.58
CA ASP A 488 -8.29 -7.84 26.46
C ASP A 488 -7.29 -6.70 26.16
N VAL A 489 -6.33 -6.47 27.05
CA VAL A 489 -5.24 -5.49 26.94
C VAL A 489 -3.90 -6.20 26.87
N TYR A 490 -3.05 -5.81 25.93
CA TYR A 490 -1.74 -6.41 25.70
C TYR A 490 -0.66 -5.34 25.82
N ASP A 491 0.22 -5.48 26.82
CA ASP A 491 1.35 -4.59 27.02
C ASP A 491 2.57 -5.04 26.23
N PHE A 492 3.21 -4.10 25.55
CA PHE A 492 4.45 -4.29 24.82
C PHE A 492 5.50 -3.29 25.27
N SER A 493 6.74 -3.73 25.44
CA SER A 493 7.86 -2.86 25.85
C SER A 493 9.10 -3.06 24.98
N ARG A 494 9.73 -1.93 24.60
CA ARG A 494 11.02 -1.87 23.89
C ARG A 494 11.86 -0.78 24.53
N ASN A 495 13.00 -1.14 25.13
CA ASN A 495 13.92 -0.19 25.77
C ASN A 495 13.24 0.75 26.80
N GLY A 496 12.26 0.26 27.54
CA GLY A 496 11.49 1.04 28.52
C GLY A 496 10.35 1.88 27.94
N ILE A 497 10.18 1.91 26.61
CA ILE A 497 9.06 2.56 25.92
C ILE A 497 7.92 1.57 25.78
N GLN A 498 6.73 1.97 26.23
CA GLN A 498 5.54 1.11 26.27
C GLN A 498 4.55 1.42 25.15
N VAL A 499 4.00 0.37 24.55
CA VAL A 499 2.84 0.40 23.64
C VAL A 499 1.78 -0.52 24.23
N GLN A 500 0.56 -0.03 24.40
CA GLN A 500 -0.58 -0.83 24.82
C GLN A 500 -1.46 -1.12 23.61
N LEU A 501 -1.73 -2.40 23.36
CA LEU A 501 -2.71 -2.84 22.36
C LEU A 501 -3.99 -3.24 23.09
N ILE A 502 -5.00 -2.38 23.03
CA ILE A 502 -6.33 -2.59 23.60
C ILE A 502 -7.23 -3.17 22.53
N THR A 503 -7.76 -4.36 22.78
CA THR A 503 -8.66 -5.01 21.82
C THR A 503 -10.11 -4.91 22.26
N SER A 504 -11.00 -4.73 21.29
CA SER A 504 -12.45 -4.64 21.51
C SER A 504 -13.17 -5.90 21.04
N ASN A 505 -14.31 -6.22 21.65
CA ASN A 505 -15.15 -7.34 21.21
C ASN A 505 -15.79 -7.06 19.84
N LYS A 506 -16.20 -5.81 19.59
CA LYS A 506 -16.92 -5.41 18.36
C LYS A 506 -16.36 -4.17 17.69
N SER A 507 -16.25 -3.04 18.41
CA SER A 507 -15.74 -1.80 17.85
C SER A 507 -14.79 -1.09 18.81
N PRO A 508 -13.64 -0.60 18.34
CA PRO A 508 -12.73 0.25 19.12
C PRO A 508 -13.43 1.48 19.72
N MET A 509 -14.40 2.04 19.01
CA MET A 509 -15.15 3.20 19.49
C MET A 509 -16.02 2.89 20.71
N GLU A 510 -16.50 1.65 20.87
CA GLU A 510 -17.26 1.26 22.08
C GLU A 510 -16.40 1.39 23.34
N VAL A 511 -15.11 1.04 23.23
CA VAL A 511 -14.13 1.17 24.31
C VAL A 511 -13.85 2.64 24.60
N ILE A 512 -13.59 3.43 23.55
CA ILE A 512 -13.23 4.85 23.66
C ILE A 512 -14.38 5.69 24.23
N LEU A 513 -15.61 5.43 23.80
CA LEU A 513 -16.80 6.10 24.34
C LEU A 513 -17.12 5.69 25.79
N SER A 514 -16.49 4.63 26.28
CA SER A 514 -16.65 4.12 27.65
C SER A 514 -15.52 4.54 28.60
N PHE A 515 -14.70 5.53 28.24
CA PHE A 515 -13.69 6.10 29.14
C PHE A 515 -14.31 6.70 30.41
N HIS A 516 -13.48 6.91 31.45
CA HIS A 516 -13.90 7.44 32.75
C HIS A 516 -14.31 8.92 32.74
N SER A 517 -13.98 9.65 31.68
CA SER A 517 -14.30 11.05 31.41
C SER A 517 -14.20 11.34 29.92
N THR A 518 -14.65 12.52 29.48
CA THR A 518 -14.60 12.93 28.07
C THR A 518 -13.20 13.36 27.58
N THR A 519 -12.27 13.71 28.47
CA THR A 519 -10.91 14.15 28.12
C THR A 519 -10.17 13.21 27.14
N PRO A 520 -10.09 11.88 27.36
CA PRO A 520 -9.40 10.95 26.45
C PRO A 520 -10.16 10.63 25.15
N MET A 521 -11.35 11.18 24.91
CA MET A 521 -12.18 10.84 23.74
C MET A 521 -11.71 11.58 22.47
N ASN A 522 -10.45 11.37 22.12
CA ASN A 522 -9.81 11.90 20.92
C ASN A 522 -9.20 10.73 20.15
N THR A 523 -9.54 10.57 18.89
CA THR A 523 -9.13 9.41 18.09
C THR A 523 -8.34 9.84 16.87
N ILE A 524 -7.29 9.08 16.55
CA ILE A 524 -6.50 9.26 15.33
C ILE A 524 -6.55 7.94 14.57
N SER A 525 -7.18 7.97 13.42
CA SER A 525 -7.26 6.87 12.46
C SER A 525 -6.17 7.00 11.39
N HIS A 526 -6.19 6.10 10.40
CA HIS A 526 -5.31 6.21 9.23
C HIS A 526 -5.55 7.49 8.43
N SER A 527 -6.81 7.96 8.38
CA SER A 527 -7.20 9.07 7.52
C SER A 527 -7.69 10.32 8.26
N HIS A 528 -8.03 10.25 9.54
CA HIS A 528 -8.65 11.38 10.22
C HIS A 528 -8.28 11.41 11.70
N ALA A 529 -8.19 12.62 12.27
CA ALA A 529 -8.18 12.83 13.71
C ALA A 529 -9.50 13.49 14.15
N TYR A 530 -10.09 12.99 15.23
CA TYR A 530 -11.35 13.44 15.80
C TYR A 530 -11.16 13.80 17.26
N SER A 531 -11.77 14.90 17.68
CA SER A 531 -12.02 15.19 19.09
C SER A 531 -13.52 15.29 19.27
N LEU A 532 -14.09 14.56 20.24
CA LEU A 532 -15.53 14.60 20.48
C LEU A 532 -15.96 15.81 21.31
N PHE A 533 -15.03 16.39 22.08
CA PHE A 533 -15.28 17.54 22.96
C PHE A 533 -14.13 18.56 22.87
N PRO A 534 -13.80 19.07 21.66
CA PRO A 534 -12.62 19.90 21.45
C PRO A 534 -12.62 21.19 22.28
N LYS A 535 -13.76 21.89 22.38
CA LYS A 535 -13.89 23.16 23.13
C LYS A 535 -13.77 22.92 24.63
N ALA A 536 -14.50 21.92 25.16
CA ALA A 536 -14.42 21.58 26.57
C ALA A 536 -13.03 21.08 26.96
N THR A 537 -12.46 20.20 26.14
CA THR A 537 -11.18 19.52 26.43
C THR A 537 -9.99 20.46 26.28
N PHE A 538 -9.86 21.16 25.17
CA PHE A 538 -8.63 21.91 24.86
C PHE A 538 -8.72 23.39 25.27
N ASP A 539 -9.82 24.07 24.99
CA ASP A 539 -9.95 25.50 25.31
C ASP A 539 -10.31 25.75 26.78
N GLN A 540 -11.27 24.98 27.30
CA GLN A 540 -11.83 25.19 28.65
C GLN A 540 -11.15 24.34 29.73
N LYS A 541 -10.29 23.38 29.33
CA LYS A 541 -9.61 22.42 30.22
C LYS A 541 -10.56 21.78 31.22
N ARG A 542 -11.70 21.29 30.75
CA ARG A 542 -12.71 20.62 31.56
C ARG A 542 -13.24 19.36 30.87
N ALA A 543 -13.83 18.46 31.65
CA ALA A 543 -14.44 17.26 31.10
C ALA A 543 -15.54 16.70 31.98
N LEU A 544 -16.54 16.10 31.33
CA LEU A 544 -17.64 15.41 31.98
C LEU A 544 -17.15 14.04 32.44
N ILE A 545 -17.45 13.67 33.69
CA ILE A 545 -17.23 12.33 34.21
C ILE A 545 -18.28 11.41 33.60
N ILE A 546 -17.83 10.32 32.97
CA ILE A 546 -18.73 9.29 32.46
C ILE A 546 -18.91 8.24 33.54
N THR A 547 -20.16 7.95 33.86
CA THR A 547 -20.56 6.93 34.84
C THR A 547 -20.28 5.54 34.28
N THR A 548 -19.06 5.08 34.47
CA THR A 548 -18.64 3.71 34.19
C THR A 548 -18.27 3.01 35.51
N SER A 549 -18.21 1.68 35.50
CA SER A 549 -17.83 0.87 36.68
C SER A 549 -16.43 0.27 36.49
N GLY A 550 -15.51 0.49 37.44
CA GLY A 550 -14.18 -0.13 37.43
C GLY A 550 -13.22 0.46 38.46
N SER A 551 -12.31 -0.35 38.99
CA SER A 551 -11.36 0.06 40.05
C SER A 551 -10.29 1.06 39.58
N GLY A 552 -9.96 1.08 38.29
CA GLY A 552 -8.93 1.97 37.72
C GLY A 552 -9.41 3.37 37.31
N GLN A 553 -10.70 3.66 37.45
CA GLN A 553 -11.27 4.90 36.91
C GLN A 553 -10.84 6.14 37.66
N GLU A 554 -10.76 6.06 38.98
CA GLU A 554 -10.37 7.21 39.79
C GLU A 554 -8.88 7.55 39.58
N VAL A 555 -8.05 6.54 39.33
CA VAL A 555 -6.65 6.73 38.94
C VAL A 555 -6.55 7.45 37.59
N GLY A 556 -7.33 7.01 36.59
CA GLY A 556 -7.39 7.67 35.30
C GLY A 556 -7.90 9.12 35.39
N ARG A 557 -8.94 9.37 36.20
CA ARG A 557 -9.43 10.73 36.48
C ARG A 557 -8.38 11.59 37.18
N GLY A 558 -7.70 11.05 38.18
CA GLY A 558 -6.58 11.69 38.87
C GLY A 558 -5.49 12.14 37.90
N LYS A 559 -5.06 11.25 37.00
CA LYS A 559 -4.09 11.54 35.93
C LYS A 559 -4.45 12.79 35.12
N TYR A 560 -5.72 12.99 34.75
CA TYR A 560 -6.13 14.19 34.01
C TYR A 560 -6.30 15.43 34.90
N ARG A 561 -6.70 15.28 36.18
CA ARG A 561 -6.70 16.40 37.14
C ARG A 561 -5.30 16.94 37.37
N ASP A 562 -4.31 16.06 37.54
CA ASP A 562 -2.91 16.42 37.73
C ASP A 562 -2.33 17.15 36.51
N ARG A 563 -2.87 16.86 35.32
CA ARG A 563 -2.53 17.57 34.07
C ARG A 563 -3.36 18.83 33.82
N GLY A 564 -4.22 19.23 34.76
CA GLY A 564 -4.93 20.52 34.76
C GLY A 564 -6.40 20.49 34.33
N TRP A 565 -6.99 19.32 34.05
CA TRP A 565 -8.41 19.24 33.68
C TRP A 565 -9.35 19.27 34.89
N LYS A 566 -10.35 20.15 34.84
CA LYS A 566 -11.45 20.19 35.82
C LYS A 566 -12.54 19.19 35.43
N LEU A 567 -12.66 18.12 36.22
CA LEU A 567 -13.67 17.10 36.04
C LEU A 567 -14.96 17.45 36.81
N PHE A 568 -16.11 17.28 36.17
CA PHE A 568 -17.42 17.53 36.77
C PHE A 568 -18.38 16.37 36.49
N GLU A 569 -19.33 16.14 37.39
CA GLU A 569 -20.27 15.01 37.27
C GLU A 569 -21.48 15.31 36.39
N TYR A 570 -21.94 16.57 36.39
CA TYR A 570 -23.13 16.99 35.66
C TYR A 570 -22.89 18.33 34.96
N PRO A 571 -23.25 18.46 33.67
CA PRO A 571 -23.23 19.75 33.00
C PRO A 571 -24.27 20.69 33.66
N PRO A 572 -23.98 22.01 33.76
CA PRO A 572 -24.95 23.00 34.22
C PRO A 572 -26.22 22.99 33.35
N ALA A 573 -27.38 23.28 33.94
CA ALA A 573 -28.68 23.24 33.25
C ALA A 573 -28.74 24.09 31.96
N PHE A 574 -28.02 25.22 31.91
CA PHE A 574 -27.96 26.06 30.71
C PHE A 574 -27.16 25.39 29.57
N GLU A 575 -26.11 24.63 29.86
CA GLU A 575 -25.32 23.95 28.83
C GLU A 575 -26.04 22.75 28.24
N VAL A 576 -26.95 22.15 29.01
CA VAL A 576 -27.79 21.04 28.53
C VAL A 576 -28.79 21.52 27.48
N THR A 577 -29.17 22.79 27.51
CA THR A 577 -30.19 23.38 26.63
C THR A 577 -29.62 24.30 25.55
N ASP A 578 -28.34 24.65 25.63
CA ASP A 578 -27.63 25.46 24.65
C ASP A 578 -27.26 24.64 23.41
N SER A 579 -27.69 25.09 22.23
CA SER A 579 -27.39 24.42 20.94
C SER A 579 -25.92 24.47 20.53
N GLU A 580 -25.13 25.37 21.15
CA GLU A 580 -23.70 25.53 20.90
C GLU A 580 -22.84 24.80 21.96
N SER A 581 -23.48 24.07 22.88
CA SER A 581 -22.80 23.31 23.92
C SER A 581 -22.47 21.89 23.45
N GLU A 582 -21.23 21.46 23.67
CA GLU A 582 -20.80 20.07 23.44
C GLU A 582 -21.46 19.07 24.40
N PHE A 583 -22.16 19.56 25.43
CA PHE A 583 -22.90 18.76 26.41
C PHE A 583 -24.42 18.95 26.33
N GLN A 584 -24.93 19.48 25.22
CA GLN A 584 -26.37 19.59 24.97
C GLN A 584 -27.04 18.21 25.12
N ALA A 585 -28.18 18.14 25.80
CA ALA A 585 -28.99 16.92 25.78
C ALA A 585 -29.72 16.80 24.43
N GLY A 586 -29.52 15.67 23.77
CA GLY A 586 -30.17 15.32 22.50
C GLY A 586 -31.62 14.88 22.64
#